data_AF-A0A9E5BIZ4-F1
#
_entry.id   AF-A0A9E5BIZ4-F1
#
_cell.length_a   1.000
_cell.length_b   1.000
_cell.length_c   1.000
_cell.angle_alpha   90.00
_cell.angle_beta   90.00
_cell.angle_gamma   90.00
#
_symmetry.space_group_name_H-M   'P 1'
#
loop_
_entity.id
_entity.type
_entity.pdbx_description
1 polymer ?
#
loop_
_entity_poly.entity_id
_entity_poly.type
_entity_poly.pdbx_seq_one_letter_code
_entity_poly.pdbx_strand_id
1 'polypeptide(L)'
;MKSDHQHHSPNNVLASALTIAGSDSGAGAGIQVDLLSFAANGVYGTTAITCLTAQNPTGVSGIQATPAAFVIEQCQQVIRHFQPRALKTGMLLNKEIVEAVAQLISSTKIPSVIDPV
;
A
#
# COMPACT_ATOMS: atom_id res chain seq x y z
N MET A 1 45.92 -19.86 -14.55
CA MET A 1 44.88 -20.89 -14.26
C MET A 1 44.75 -20.96 -12.74
N LYS A 2 43.67 -20.54 -12.07
CA LYS A 2 42.32 -20.14 -12.46
C LYS A 2 41.90 -18.94 -11.60
N SER A 3 41.13 -18.06 -12.21
CA SER A 3 40.44 -16.92 -11.63
C SER A 3 39.20 -17.39 -10.87
N ASP A 4 39.14 -17.16 -9.55
CA ASP A 4 37.89 -17.24 -8.80
C ASP A 4 37.32 -15.83 -8.66
N HIS A 5 36.62 -15.39 -9.71
CA HIS A 5 35.66 -14.31 -9.62
C HIS A 5 34.49 -14.80 -8.77
N GLN A 6 34.52 -14.50 -7.47
CA GLN A 6 33.32 -14.55 -6.65
C GLN A 6 32.36 -13.46 -7.14
N HIS A 7 31.38 -13.85 -7.95
CA HIS A 7 30.21 -13.03 -8.21
C HIS A 7 29.44 -12.88 -6.90
N HIS A 8 29.68 -11.76 -6.20
CA HIS A 8 28.78 -11.31 -5.15
C HIS A 8 27.48 -10.86 -5.84
N SER A 9 26.46 -11.72 -5.85
CA SER A 9 25.11 -11.31 -6.28
C SER A 9 24.65 -10.16 -5.39
N PRO A 10 24.25 -9.00 -5.94
CA PRO A 10 23.73 -7.93 -5.11
C PRO A 10 22.51 -8.47 -4.36
N ASN A 11 22.42 -8.20 -3.05
CA ASN A 11 21.27 -8.52 -2.21
C ASN A 11 19.98 -8.37 -3.01
N ASN A 12 19.27 -9.48 -3.22
CA ASN A 12 18.01 -9.50 -3.96
C ASN A 12 16.91 -8.88 -3.09
N VAL A 13 17.00 -7.57 -2.84
CA VAL A 13 15.99 -6.81 -2.11
C VAL A 13 14.80 -6.66 -3.06
N LEU A 14 13.72 -7.39 -2.78
CA LEU A 14 12.48 -7.25 -3.54
C LEU A 14 12.04 -5.78 -3.56
N ALA A 15 11.65 -5.28 -4.72
CA ALA A 15 11.04 -3.97 -4.83
C ALA A 15 9.76 -3.94 -3.98
N SER A 16 9.52 -2.87 -3.24
CA SER A 16 8.33 -2.70 -2.40
C SER A 16 7.35 -1.70 -3.00
N ALA A 17 6.06 -1.90 -2.73
CA ALA A 17 4.99 -0.96 -3.09
C ALA A 17 4.05 -0.74 -1.91
N LEU A 18 3.47 0.45 -1.81
CA LEU A 18 2.51 0.83 -0.77
C LEU A 18 1.11 0.95 -1.37
N THR A 19 0.15 0.22 -0.81
CA THR A 19 -1.28 0.51 -1.01
C THR A 19 -1.85 1.35 0.14
N ILE A 20 -2.62 2.39 -0.19
CA ILE A 20 -3.41 3.19 0.74
C ILE A 20 -4.89 2.98 0.40
N ALA A 21 -5.56 2.07 1.11
CA ALA A 21 -6.94 1.69 0.80
C ALA A 21 -7.67 1.11 2.02
N GLY A 22 -8.98 0.86 1.86
CA GLY A 22 -9.77 0.14 2.85
C GLY A 22 -9.46 -1.36 2.87
N SER A 23 -9.71 -1.99 4.02
CA SER A 23 -9.61 -3.44 4.22
C SER A 23 -10.95 -4.11 3.99
N ASP A 24 -11.00 -5.05 3.05
CA ASP A 24 -12.14 -5.93 2.79
C ASP A 24 -11.99 -7.25 3.56
N SER A 25 -12.93 -7.54 4.45
CA SER A 25 -12.96 -8.79 5.21
C SER A 25 -13.09 -10.05 4.33
N GLY A 26 -13.71 -9.92 3.16
CA GLY A 26 -13.86 -11.02 2.19
C GLY A 26 -12.63 -11.24 1.29
N ALA A 27 -11.64 -10.35 1.37
CA ALA A 27 -10.44 -10.36 0.52
C ALA A 27 -10.72 -10.38 -1.00
N GLY A 28 -11.90 -9.92 -1.42
CA GLY A 28 -12.29 -9.79 -2.83
C GLY A 28 -11.96 -8.43 -3.44
N ALA A 29 -11.64 -7.44 -2.61
CA ALA A 29 -11.20 -6.10 -2.98
C ALA A 29 -10.19 -5.53 -1.95
N GLY A 30 -10.01 -4.20 -1.96
CA GLY A 30 -9.24 -3.48 -0.94
C GLY A 30 -7.77 -3.84 -0.89
N ILE A 31 -7.15 -3.56 0.27
CA ILE A 31 -5.71 -3.83 0.46
C ILE A 31 -5.35 -5.31 0.27
N GLN A 32 -6.28 -6.24 0.48
CA GLN A 32 -6.06 -7.66 0.29
C GLN A 32 -5.75 -7.99 -1.17
N VAL A 33 -6.58 -7.49 -2.11
CA VAL A 33 -6.35 -7.69 -3.54
C VAL A 33 -5.14 -6.91 -4.03
N ASP A 34 -4.88 -5.72 -3.47
CA ASP A 34 -3.66 -4.98 -3.78
C ASP A 34 -2.40 -5.79 -3.41
N LEU A 35 -2.36 -6.37 -2.19
CA LEU A 35 -1.25 -7.20 -1.74
C LEU A 35 -1.09 -8.49 -2.57
N LEU A 36 -2.19 -9.15 -2.92
CA LEU A 36 -2.16 -10.32 -3.81
C LEU A 36 -1.63 -9.94 -5.21
N SER A 37 -2.04 -8.78 -5.72
CA SER A 37 -1.58 -8.27 -7.02
C SER A 37 -0.09 -7.95 -6.98
N PHE A 38 0.40 -7.33 -5.90
CA PHE A 38 1.83 -7.07 -5.71
C PHE A 38 2.63 -8.38 -5.63
N ALA A 39 2.17 -9.34 -4.81
CA ALA A 39 2.83 -10.63 -4.66
C ALA A 39 2.89 -11.42 -5.99
N ALA A 40 1.80 -11.42 -6.76
CA ALA A 40 1.75 -12.06 -8.08
C ALA A 40 2.75 -11.45 -9.08
N ASN A 41 3.18 -10.21 -8.85
CA ASN A 41 4.18 -9.49 -9.66
C ASN A 41 5.59 -9.47 -9.01
N GLY A 42 5.84 -10.27 -7.98
CA GLY A 42 7.14 -10.32 -7.30
C GLY A 42 7.50 -9.05 -6.53
N VAL A 43 6.50 -8.27 -6.12
CA VAL A 43 6.65 -7.03 -5.36
C VAL A 43 6.28 -7.26 -3.90
N TYR A 44 7.11 -6.79 -2.97
CA TYR A 44 6.79 -6.80 -1.55
C TYR A 44 5.74 -5.73 -1.23
N GLY A 45 4.53 -6.17 -0.89
CA GLY A 45 3.42 -5.27 -0.59
C GLY A 45 3.46 -4.73 0.84
N THR A 46 3.20 -3.43 0.99
CA THR A 46 3.00 -2.73 2.26
C THR A 46 1.68 -1.97 2.24
N THR A 47 1.13 -1.63 3.41
CA THR A 47 -0.24 -1.09 3.52
C THR A 47 -0.33 0.11 4.45
N ALA A 48 -1.24 1.03 4.13
CA ALA A 48 -1.84 1.95 5.08
C ALA A 48 -3.37 1.84 4.97
N ILE A 49 -4.04 1.48 6.07
CA ILE A 49 -5.46 1.13 6.07
C ILE A 49 -6.29 2.37 6.36
N THR A 50 -7.14 2.77 5.41
CA THR A 50 -8.03 3.94 5.52
C THR A 50 -9.30 3.64 6.31
N CYS A 51 -9.78 2.41 6.22
CA CYS A 51 -10.90 1.91 7.01
C CYS A 51 -10.93 0.38 7.04
N LEU A 52 -11.66 -0.16 8.02
CA LEU A 52 -12.05 -1.56 8.05
C LEU A 52 -13.49 -1.67 7.56
N THR A 53 -13.79 -2.65 6.70
CA THR A 53 -15.16 -3.00 6.34
C THR A 53 -15.54 -4.38 6.85
N ALA A 54 -16.72 -4.48 7.46
CA ALA A 54 -17.41 -5.75 7.64
C ALA A 54 -18.11 -6.07 6.31
N GLN A 55 -17.36 -6.70 5.41
CA GLN A 55 -17.73 -6.90 4.01
C GLN A 55 -17.60 -8.36 3.60
N ASN A 56 -18.49 -8.79 2.71
CA ASN A 56 -18.39 -10.03 1.95
C ASN A 56 -19.03 -9.82 0.56
N PRO A 57 -19.02 -10.80 -0.35
CA PRO A 57 -19.58 -10.64 -1.69
C PRO A 57 -21.08 -10.28 -1.75
N THR A 58 -21.83 -10.46 -0.66
CA THR A 58 -23.27 -10.13 -0.60
C THR A 58 -23.55 -8.71 -0.09
N GLY A 59 -22.55 -8.02 0.47
CA GLY A 59 -22.70 -6.63 0.90
C GLY A 59 -21.74 -6.19 2.00
N VAL A 60 -21.96 -4.96 2.49
CA VAL A 60 -21.21 -4.31 3.56
C VAL A 60 -22.18 -3.98 4.70
N SER A 61 -21.90 -4.47 5.91
CA SER A 61 -22.74 -4.22 7.09
C SER A 61 -22.15 -3.19 8.05
N GLY A 62 -20.89 -2.78 7.86
CA GLY A 62 -20.25 -1.80 8.72
C GLY A 62 -18.94 -1.29 8.13
N ILE A 63 -18.62 -0.03 8.44
CA ILE A 63 -17.39 0.64 8.04
C ILE A 63 -16.84 1.35 9.28
N GLN A 64 -15.58 1.10 9.60
CA GLN A 64 -14.86 1.81 10.65
C GLN A 64 -13.71 2.61 10.04
N ALA A 65 -13.85 3.93 10.03
CA ALA A 65 -12.82 4.84 9.53
C ALA A 65 -11.57 4.82 10.43
N THR A 66 -10.40 4.81 9.80
CA THR A 66 -9.15 5.12 10.49
C THR A 66 -8.99 6.64 10.55
N PRO A 67 -8.59 7.23 11.70
CA PRO A 67 -8.29 8.66 11.76
C PRO A 67 -7.22 9.06 10.74
N ALA A 68 -7.44 10.15 10.00
CA ALA A 68 -6.53 10.58 8.92
C ALA A 68 -5.08 10.75 9.40
N ALA A 69 -4.86 11.30 10.59
CA ALA A 69 -3.53 11.40 11.18
C ALA A 69 -2.83 10.04 11.34
N PHE A 70 -3.57 9.00 11.71
CA PHE A 70 -3.04 7.64 11.86
C PHE A 70 -2.82 6.96 10.50
N VAL A 71 -3.60 7.28 9.46
CA VAL A 71 -3.30 6.86 8.08
C VAL A 71 -1.95 7.44 7.64
N ILE A 72 -1.70 8.72 7.90
CA ILE A 72 -0.42 9.36 7.56
C ILE A 72 0.74 8.79 8.38
N GLU A 73 0.54 8.50 9.66
CA GLU A 73 1.55 7.84 10.48
C GLU A 73 1.94 6.47 9.92
N GLN A 74 0.96 5.63 9.53
CA GLN A 74 1.23 4.35 8.84
C GLN A 74 2.07 4.57 7.58
N CYS A 75 1.67 5.50 6.71
CA CYS A 75 2.42 5.81 5.49
C CYS A 75 3.85 6.27 5.79
N GLN A 76 4.06 7.14 6.78
CA GLN A 76 5.38 7.67 7.14
C GLN A 76 6.31 6.56 7.65
N GLN A 77 5.81 5.65 8.49
CA GLN A 77 6.59 4.50 8.96
C GLN A 77 7.01 3.60 7.80
N VAL A 78 6.07 3.29 6.90
CA VAL A 78 6.35 2.46 5.73
C VAL A 78 7.34 3.13 4.79
N ILE A 79 7.13 4.39 4.44
CA ILE A 79 7.98 5.15 3.53
C ILE A 79 9.41 5.24 4.09
N ARG A 80 9.55 5.50 5.39
CA ARG A 80 10.85 5.62 6.06
C ARG A 80 11.65 4.31 6.04
N HIS A 81 10.99 3.18 6.29
CA HIS A 81 11.68 1.90 6.42
C HIS A 81 11.82 1.16 5.09
N PHE A 82 10.71 0.95 4.38
CA PHE A 82 10.64 0.09 3.19
C PHE A 82 10.95 0.83 1.89
N GLN A 83 10.94 2.17 1.89
CA GLN A 83 11.23 3.01 0.72
C GLN A 83 10.51 2.53 -0.56
N PRO A 84 9.17 2.49 -0.55
CA PRO A 84 8.39 1.92 -1.65
C PRO A 84 8.68 2.65 -2.96
N ARG A 85 8.84 1.86 -4.03
CA ARG A 85 9.13 2.38 -5.38
C ARG A 85 7.88 2.83 -6.11
N ALA A 86 6.70 2.43 -5.63
CA ALA A 86 5.41 2.84 -6.14
C ALA A 86 4.37 2.91 -5.01
N LEU A 87 3.35 3.73 -5.23
CA LEU A 87 2.19 3.85 -4.37
C LEU A 87 0.92 3.66 -5.20
N LYS A 88 -0.12 3.11 -4.58
CA LYS A 88 -1.47 2.98 -5.14
C LYS A 88 -2.47 3.47 -4.09
N THR A 89 -3.50 4.21 -4.49
CA THR A 89 -4.65 4.49 -3.64
C THR A 89 -5.85 3.64 -4.06
N GLY A 90 -6.66 3.22 -3.09
CA GLY A 90 -8.00 2.68 -3.33
C GLY A 90 -9.05 3.54 -2.62
N MET A 91 -10.04 2.90 -2.00
CA MET A 91 -11.05 3.61 -1.20
C MET A 91 -10.40 4.45 -0.09
N LEU A 92 -10.56 5.77 -0.16
CA LEU A 92 -10.08 6.73 0.86
C LEU A 92 -11.17 7.14 1.86
N LEU A 93 -12.42 6.70 1.65
CA LEU A 93 -13.59 6.86 2.51
C LEU A 93 -14.13 8.29 2.68
N ASN A 94 -13.34 9.24 3.16
CA ASN A 94 -13.81 10.58 3.52
C ASN A 94 -12.84 11.69 3.11
N LYS A 95 -13.33 12.93 3.16
CA LYS A 95 -12.60 14.12 2.72
C LYS A 95 -11.30 14.31 3.49
N GLU A 96 -11.31 14.07 4.80
CA GLU A 96 -10.17 14.26 5.68
C GLU A 96 -9.00 13.34 5.30
N ILE A 97 -9.29 12.06 5.01
CA ILE A 97 -8.28 11.12 4.52
C ILE A 97 -7.82 11.48 3.10
N VAL A 98 -8.75 11.87 2.22
CA VAL A 98 -8.42 12.29 0.85
C VAL A 98 -7.42 13.45 0.86
N GLU A 99 -7.70 14.51 1.62
CA GLU A 99 -6.84 15.70 1.71
C GLU A 99 -5.46 15.35 2.29
N ALA A 100 -5.42 14.56 3.36
CA ALA A 100 -4.18 14.13 3.98
C ALA A 100 -3.32 13.27 3.04
N VAL A 101 -3.92 12.31 2.35
CA VAL A 101 -3.22 11.43 1.39
C VAL A 101 -2.77 12.21 0.16
N ALA A 102 -3.58 13.15 -0.35
CA ALA A 102 -3.19 14.02 -1.45
C ALA A 102 -1.98 14.91 -1.09
N GLN A 103 -1.97 15.47 0.13
CA GLN A 103 -0.82 16.23 0.63
C GLN A 103 0.42 15.35 0.76
N LEU A 104 0.29 14.13 1.29
CA LEU A 104 1.40 13.18 1.35
C LEU A 104 1.94 12.88 -0.05
N ILE A 105 1.08 12.50 -1.00
CA ILE A 105 1.49 12.15 -2.37
C ILE A 105 2.23 13.32 -3.02
N SER A 106 1.68 14.54 -2.95
CA SER A 106 2.30 15.74 -3.52
C SER A 106 3.64 16.11 -2.87
N SER A 107 3.89 15.70 -1.62
CA SER A 107 5.15 15.92 -0.93
C SER A 107 6.24 14.87 -1.25
N THR A 108 5.88 13.76 -1.88
CA THR A 108 6.82 12.68 -2.22
C THR A 108 7.15 12.65 -3.71
N LYS A 109 8.23 11.95 -4.08
CA LYS A 109 8.58 11.67 -5.49
C LYS A 109 8.22 10.24 -5.92
N ILE A 110 7.43 9.54 -5.11
CA ILE A 110 7.07 8.14 -5.37
C ILE A 110 6.00 8.13 -6.47
N PRO A 111 6.21 7.41 -7.59
CA PRO A 111 5.17 7.24 -8.60
C PRO A 111 3.88 6.69 -8.00
N SER A 112 2.75 7.35 -8.25
CA SER A 112 1.46 7.02 -7.64
C SER A 112 0.40 6.69 -8.69
N VAL A 113 -0.33 5.59 -8.47
CA VAL A 113 -1.55 5.24 -9.21
C VAL A 113 -2.76 5.61 -8.35
N ILE A 114 -3.65 6.44 -8.88
CA ILE A 114 -4.87 6.87 -8.19
C ILE A 114 -6.05 6.12 -8.78
N ASP A 115 -6.61 5.17 -8.03
CA ASP A 115 -7.82 4.44 -8.40
C ASP A 115 -9.05 5.13 -7.79
N PRO A 116 -9.95 5.72 -8.59
CA PRO A 116 -11.09 6.48 -8.08
C PRO A 116 -12.24 5.54 -7.70
N VAL A 117 -12.11 4.92 -6.52
CA VAL A 117 -13.12 4.04 -5.91
C VAL A 117 -14.22 4.84 -5.22
#